data_AF-A0A061J0T4-F1
#
_entry.id   AF-A0A061J0T4-F1
#
_cell.length_a   1.000
_cell.length_b   1.000
_cell.length_c   1.000
_cell.angle_alpha   90.00
_cell.angle_beta   90.00
_cell.angle_gamma   90.00
#
_symmetry.space_group_name_H-M   'P 1'
#
loop_
_entity.id
_entity.type
_entity.pdbx_description
1 polymer ?
#
loop_
_entity_poly.entity_id
_entity_poly.type
_entity_poly.pdbx_seq_one_letter_code
_entity_poly.pdbx_strand_id
1 'polypeptide(L)'
;MNNLPAAVDAAQKAKSRKTWTVVNIACVEANEIKLANLCAVPLVLEADMLQGVVDRYERHGLWEELLSVLKTASVTPGAHMGIFTGMGLILAKYKPEKLLEHVNMHAKKINTHKMIAACEQYHLWLVLRVLHINNEDWLAAATTMMQHYVDAWDHDIYKSVVNHLGSSDVVYNSIPFYIKTSPQLLNDFLASMFKTLDPERVLLEVQKLAPVHFIRQYLESAQERNCRRVNEALNNLYMDEEDFVALRNSVEHFDNFDSVELSAKLEKMELFEFRKIALFLHRRNKRYAHAIAVAKENKLFQDAIETSAESANTQIVEDLLDFFVVDHPECFVSCLYTCYDYLTPQSVMEKAWLNKRTDLAMPYFIQVIQDYTTKLLRLEKSMTDAQQSAKEAARRPGPLHAATNDPLMIQAGPANPMGGAVPMPMPMPMMGGAPQGNYGSPPLFGEGRPF
;
A
#
# COMPACT_ATOMS: atom_id res chain seq x y z
N MET A 1 45.93 40.70 -51.17
CA MET A 1 45.67 39.35 -50.65
C MET A 1 46.93 38.65 -50.09
N ASN A 2 48.14 39.22 -50.17
CA ASN A 2 49.38 38.53 -49.75
C ASN A 2 49.82 38.73 -48.29
N ASN A 3 49.04 39.42 -47.45
CA ASN A 3 49.35 39.59 -46.03
C ASN A 3 48.09 39.39 -45.19
N LEU A 4 47.75 38.11 -44.96
CA LEU A 4 46.60 37.70 -44.16
C LEU A 4 46.70 38.17 -42.69
N PRO A 5 47.87 38.14 -42.02
CA PRO A 5 48.03 38.71 -40.67
C PRO A 5 47.64 40.19 -40.59
N ALA A 6 48.11 41.02 -41.52
CA ALA A 6 47.77 42.45 -41.55
C ALA A 6 46.28 42.68 -41.84
N ALA A 7 45.63 41.79 -42.60
CA ALA A 7 44.20 41.85 -42.85
C ALA A 7 43.36 41.50 -41.60
N VAL A 8 43.83 40.55 -40.78
CA VAL A 8 43.21 40.23 -39.48
C VAL A 8 43.33 41.40 -38.50
N ASP A 9 44.51 42.01 -38.40
CA ASP A 9 44.73 43.20 -37.56
C ASP A 9 43.86 44.39 -38.00
N ALA A 10 43.70 44.56 -39.32
CA ALA A 10 42.81 45.57 -39.88
C ALA A 10 41.33 45.27 -39.56
N ALA A 11 40.91 44.01 -39.63
CA ALA A 11 39.56 43.60 -39.25
C ALA A 11 39.29 43.80 -37.75
N GLN A 12 40.28 43.53 -36.90
CA GLN A 12 40.21 43.76 -35.46
C GLN A 12 40.04 45.24 -35.10
N LYS A 13 40.72 46.13 -35.83
CA LYS A 13 40.57 47.58 -35.68
C LYS A 13 39.24 48.08 -36.25
N ALA A 14 38.78 47.52 -37.37
CA ALA A 14 37.56 47.94 -38.03
C ALA A 14 36.28 47.51 -37.29
N LYS A 15 36.32 46.41 -36.52
CA LYS A 15 35.18 45.85 -35.76
C LYS A 15 33.88 45.73 -36.58
N SER A 16 33.99 45.55 -37.90
CA SER A 16 32.87 45.51 -38.83
C SER A 16 32.56 44.08 -39.25
N ARG A 17 31.28 43.71 -39.18
CA ARG A 17 30.76 42.36 -39.48
C ARG A 17 31.13 41.88 -40.90
N LYS A 18 31.01 42.79 -41.87
CA LYS A 18 31.30 42.52 -43.28
C LYS A 18 32.80 42.26 -43.48
N THR A 19 33.65 43.05 -42.81
CA THR A 19 35.11 42.90 -42.89
C THR A 19 35.56 41.58 -42.29
N TRP A 20 35.05 41.22 -41.11
CA TRP A 20 35.35 39.92 -40.49
C TRP A 20 34.92 38.74 -41.36
N THR A 21 33.75 38.83 -42.00
CA THR A 21 33.24 37.75 -42.86
C THR A 21 34.13 37.53 -44.09
N VAL A 22 34.51 38.62 -44.78
CA VAL A 22 35.37 38.54 -45.97
C VAL A 22 36.77 38.06 -45.60
N VAL A 23 37.33 38.53 -44.49
CA VAL A 23 38.65 38.09 -44.00
C VAL A 23 38.60 36.62 -43.56
N ASN A 24 37.53 36.18 -42.89
CA ASN A 24 37.36 34.77 -42.52
C ASN A 24 37.28 33.87 -43.76
N ILE A 25 36.51 34.24 -44.80
CA ILE A 25 36.45 33.48 -46.06
C ILE A 25 37.84 33.39 -46.71
N ALA A 26 38.54 34.52 -46.83
CA ALA A 26 39.88 34.56 -47.43
C ALA A 26 40.90 33.73 -46.63
N CYS A 27 40.82 33.71 -45.29
CA CYS A 27 41.68 32.89 -44.45
C CYS A 27 41.37 31.38 -44.57
N VAL A 28 40.10 31.00 -44.71
CA VAL A 28 39.69 29.60 -44.92
C VAL A 28 40.12 29.11 -46.31
N GLU A 29 39.96 29.93 -47.35
CA GLU A 29 40.40 29.60 -48.72
C GLU A 29 41.94 29.48 -48.82
N ALA A 30 42.68 30.30 -48.06
CA ALA A 30 44.14 30.25 -48.00
C ALA A 30 44.69 29.14 -47.08
N ASN A 31 43.82 28.32 -46.46
CA ASN A 31 44.17 27.28 -45.48
C ASN A 31 44.98 27.79 -44.26
N GLU A 32 44.85 29.08 -43.93
CA GLU A 32 45.46 29.71 -42.75
C GLU A 32 44.51 29.60 -41.54
N ILE A 33 44.38 28.37 -41.04
CA ILE A 33 43.36 27.96 -40.06
C ILE A 33 43.46 28.75 -38.75
N LYS A 34 44.68 29.03 -38.26
CA LYS A 34 44.88 29.76 -36.99
C LYS A 34 44.33 31.19 -37.05
N LEU A 35 44.56 31.87 -38.17
CA LEU A 35 44.07 33.23 -38.41
C LEU A 35 42.56 33.23 -38.69
N ALA A 36 42.06 32.20 -39.39
CA ALA A 36 40.64 32.00 -39.62
C ALA A 36 39.87 31.85 -38.28
N ASN A 37 40.41 31.06 -37.34
CA ASN A 37 39.80 30.84 -36.03
C ASN A 37 39.72 32.12 -35.19
N LEU A 38 40.77 32.94 -35.21
CA LEU A 38 40.78 34.22 -34.51
C LEU A 38 39.74 35.20 -35.08
N CYS A 39 39.53 35.18 -36.40
CA CYS A 39 38.48 35.97 -37.06
C CYS A 39 37.08 35.40 -36.87
N ALA A 40 36.96 34.09 -36.64
CA ALA A 40 35.68 33.41 -36.49
C ALA A 40 35.04 33.65 -35.12
N VAL A 41 35.83 33.80 -34.05
CA VAL A 41 35.29 34.01 -32.70
C VAL A 41 34.36 35.24 -32.61
N PRO A 42 34.74 36.44 -33.09
CA PRO A 42 33.83 37.59 -33.09
C PRO A 42 32.57 37.40 -33.94
N LEU A 43 32.65 36.64 -35.05
CA LEU A 43 31.51 36.35 -35.92
C LEU A 43 30.50 35.40 -35.26
N VAL A 44 31.01 34.40 -34.54
CA VAL A 44 30.21 33.38 -33.85
C VAL A 44 29.48 33.96 -32.64
N LEU A 45 29.92 35.08 -32.07
CA LEU A 45 29.20 35.77 -31.00
C LEU A 45 27.90 36.42 -31.49
N GLU A 46 27.82 36.77 -32.77
CA GLU A 46 26.60 37.30 -33.39
C GLU A 46 25.68 36.16 -33.85
N ALA A 47 24.47 36.07 -33.28
CA ALA A 47 23.55 34.96 -33.51
C ALA A 47 23.17 34.75 -34.98
N ASP A 48 23.01 35.82 -35.75
CA ASP A 48 22.61 35.76 -37.16
C ASP A 48 23.71 35.17 -38.07
N MET A 49 24.97 35.33 -37.68
CA MET A 49 26.13 34.94 -38.48
C MET A 49 26.66 33.54 -38.14
N LEU A 50 26.25 32.99 -36.99
CA LEU A 50 26.69 31.70 -36.49
C LEU A 50 26.47 30.57 -37.52
N GLN A 51 25.26 30.43 -38.06
CA GLN A 51 24.95 29.35 -39.03
C GLN A 51 25.82 29.48 -40.28
N GLY A 52 26.01 30.70 -40.78
CA GLY A 52 26.87 30.94 -41.94
C GLY A 52 28.34 30.60 -41.70
N VAL A 53 28.85 30.71 -40.47
CA VAL A 53 30.21 30.25 -40.11
C VAL A 53 30.26 28.72 -40.02
N VAL A 54 29.27 28.10 -39.37
CA VAL A 54 29.17 26.63 -39.25
C VAL A 54 29.14 25.98 -40.64
N ASP A 55 28.25 26.44 -41.53
CA ASP A 55 28.11 25.89 -42.89
C ASP A 55 29.39 26.03 -43.73
N ARG A 56 30.18 27.09 -43.49
CA ARG A 56 31.46 27.28 -44.19
C ARG A 56 32.49 26.27 -43.69
N TYR A 57 32.69 26.19 -42.39
CA TYR A 57 33.66 25.26 -41.81
C TYR A 57 33.29 23.79 -42.09
N GLU A 58 32.01 23.45 -42.07
CA GLU A 58 31.54 22.10 -42.42
C GLU A 58 31.77 21.76 -43.90
N ARG A 59 31.53 22.69 -44.84
CA ARG A 59 31.81 22.48 -46.27
C ARG A 59 33.29 22.21 -46.57
N HIS A 60 34.19 22.79 -45.78
CA HIS A 60 35.63 22.57 -45.89
C HIS A 60 36.13 21.37 -45.06
N GLY A 61 35.25 20.68 -44.32
CA GLY A 61 35.62 19.53 -43.48
C GLY A 61 36.42 19.90 -42.21
N LEU A 62 36.47 21.18 -41.83
CA LEU A 62 37.26 21.71 -40.71
C LEU A 62 36.49 21.66 -39.38
N TRP A 63 36.00 20.48 -39.00
CA TRP A 63 35.13 20.33 -37.81
C TRP A 63 35.87 20.44 -36.47
N GLU A 64 37.15 20.02 -36.39
CA GLU A 64 37.95 20.15 -35.16
C GLU A 64 38.24 21.61 -34.82
N GLU A 65 38.52 22.39 -35.86
CA GLU A 65 38.82 23.81 -35.76
C GLU A 65 37.56 24.61 -35.43
N LEU A 66 36.42 24.25 -36.05
CA LEU A 66 35.13 24.81 -35.67
C LEU A 66 34.77 24.53 -34.21
N LEU A 67 35.04 23.32 -33.72
CA LEU A 67 34.84 22.98 -32.31
C LEU A 67 35.75 23.80 -31.39
N SER A 68 37.01 24.02 -31.80
CA SER A 68 37.95 24.89 -31.07
C SER A 68 37.43 26.34 -30.99
N VAL A 69 36.99 26.90 -32.12
CA VAL A 69 36.38 28.24 -32.20
C VAL A 69 35.16 28.35 -31.29
N LEU A 70 34.26 27.37 -31.33
CA LEU A 70 33.04 27.37 -30.50
C LEU A 70 33.36 27.25 -29.00
N LYS A 71 34.38 26.49 -28.62
CA LYS A 71 34.86 26.43 -27.24
C LYS A 71 35.40 27.79 -26.78
N THR A 72 36.25 28.44 -27.58
CA THR A 72 36.74 29.79 -27.28
C THR A 72 35.58 30.80 -27.18
N ALA A 73 34.62 30.70 -28.10
CA ALA A 73 33.43 31.57 -28.09
C ALA A 73 32.54 31.34 -26.86
N SER A 74 32.44 30.11 -26.33
CA SER A 74 31.63 29.80 -25.14
C SER A 74 32.16 30.44 -23.84
N VAL A 75 33.46 30.69 -23.75
CA VAL A 75 34.11 31.36 -22.60
C VAL A 75 34.08 32.88 -22.74
N THR A 76 33.89 33.38 -23.96
CA THR A 76 33.92 34.80 -24.27
C THR A 76 32.63 35.50 -23.80
N PRO A 77 32.71 36.69 -23.16
CA PRO A 77 31.52 37.45 -22.79
C PRO A 77 30.69 37.82 -24.03
N GLY A 78 29.39 37.51 -24.00
CA GLY A 78 28.49 37.65 -25.15
C GLY A 78 28.06 36.32 -25.78
N ALA A 79 28.47 35.18 -25.22
CA ALA A 79 28.03 33.87 -25.71
C ALA A 79 26.50 33.67 -25.57
N HIS A 80 25.84 33.37 -26.68
CA HIS A 80 24.39 33.13 -26.76
C HIS A 80 24.07 31.63 -26.92
N MET A 81 22.81 31.24 -26.72
CA MET A 81 22.32 29.85 -26.76
C MET A 81 22.68 29.08 -28.04
N GLY A 82 22.74 29.79 -29.17
CA GLY A 82 23.12 29.25 -30.47
C GLY A 82 24.50 28.59 -30.48
N ILE A 83 25.48 29.17 -29.78
CA ILE A 83 26.86 28.66 -29.72
C ILE A 83 26.89 27.29 -29.04
N PHE A 84 26.21 27.16 -27.89
CA PHE A 84 26.14 25.90 -27.14
C PHE A 84 25.35 24.83 -27.92
N THR A 85 24.30 25.23 -28.63
CA THR A 85 23.51 24.33 -29.47
C THR A 85 24.32 23.87 -30.68
N GLY A 86 25.00 24.78 -31.39
CA GLY A 86 25.85 24.46 -32.53
C GLY A 86 27.03 23.56 -32.14
N MET A 87 27.65 23.81 -30.99
CA MET A 87 28.68 22.93 -30.44
C MET A 87 28.13 21.52 -30.18
N GLY A 88 26.93 21.40 -29.60
CA GLY A 88 26.30 20.10 -29.40
C GLY A 88 25.95 19.38 -30.70
N LEU A 89 25.50 20.09 -31.74
CA LEU A 89 25.22 19.48 -33.06
C LEU A 89 26.49 18.89 -33.70
N ILE A 90 27.61 19.60 -33.63
CA ILE A 90 28.90 19.12 -34.15
C ILE A 90 29.40 17.94 -33.32
N LEU A 91 29.28 18.00 -31.99
CA LEU A 91 29.62 16.88 -31.12
C LEU A 91 28.77 15.64 -31.43
N ALA A 92 27.46 15.81 -31.67
CA ALA A 92 26.57 14.70 -32.05
C ALA A 92 27.00 14.01 -33.35
N LYS A 93 27.46 14.78 -34.34
CA LYS A 93 27.86 14.27 -35.66
C LYS A 93 29.25 13.62 -35.68
N TYR A 94 30.22 14.17 -34.96
CA TYR A 94 31.64 13.79 -35.09
C TYR A 94 32.28 13.20 -33.83
N LYS A 95 31.81 13.55 -32.63
CA LYS A 95 32.38 13.08 -31.34
C LYS A 95 31.28 12.83 -30.29
N PRO A 96 30.46 11.76 -30.47
CA PRO A 96 29.29 11.51 -29.62
C PRO A 96 29.66 11.22 -28.15
N GLU A 97 30.85 10.67 -27.88
CA GLU A 97 31.35 10.38 -26.52
C GLU A 97 31.37 11.62 -25.62
N LYS A 98 31.71 12.79 -26.18
CA LYS A 98 31.82 14.06 -25.43
C LYS A 98 30.52 14.84 -25.37
N LEU A 99 29.48 14.40 -26.08
CA LEU A 99 28.21 15.11 -26.14
C LEU A 99 27.49 15.06 -24.79
N LEU A 100 27.55 13.92 -24.09
CA LEU A 100 26.90 13.74 -22.79
C LEU A 100 27.42 14.74 -21.75
N GLU A 101 28.74 14.91 -21.67
CA GLU A 101 29.40 15.88 -20.78
C GLU A 101 28.96 17.32 -21.12
N HIS A 102 28.91 17.65 -22.41
CA HIS A 102 28.48 18.98 -22.88
C HIS A 102 27.03 19.29 -22.50
N VAL A 103 26.13 18.33 -22.69
CA VAL A 103 24.71 18.50 -22.33
C VAL A 103 24.55 18.66 -20.82
N ASN A 104 25.26 17.88 -20.01
CA ASN A 104 25.20 18.00 -18.55
C ASN A 104 25.75 19.34 -18.04
N MET A 105 26.85 19.84 -18.62
CA MET A 105 27.42 21.13 -18.20
C MET A 105 26.59 22.33 -18.64
N HIS A 106 25.89 22.24 -19.78
CA HIS A 106 25.23 23.38 -20.42
C HIS A 106 23.73 23.21 -20.63
N ALA A 107 23.06 22.34 -19.86
CA ALA A 107 21.64 22.01 -20.02
C ALA A 107 20.71 23.24 -20.16
N LYS A 108 20.89 24.29 -19.35
CA LYS A 108 20.05 25.51 -19.37
C LYS A 108 20.33 26.46 -20.55
N LYS A 109 21.45 26.28 -21.26
CA LYS A 109 21.92 27.19 -22.33
C LYS A 109 21.84 26.57 -23.72
N ILE A 110 21.26 25.38 -23.85
CA ILE A 110 21.09 24.67 -25.12
C ILE A 110 19.63 24.77 -25.54
N ASN A 111 19.39 24.85 -26.85
CA ASN A 111 18.04 24.66 -27.39
C ASN A 111 17.70 23.16 -27.41
N THR A 112 16.90 22.74 -26.43
CA THR A 112 16.57 21.32 -26.21
C THR A 112 15.86 20.69 -27.39
N HIS A 113 14.89 21.37 -28.03
CA HIS A 113 14.14 20.82 -29.17
C HIS A 113 15.03 20.52 -30.38
N LYS A 114 15.94 21.45 -30.72
CA LYS A 114 16.91 21.22 -31.81
C LYS A 114 17.86 20.07 -31.49
N MET A 115 18.26 19.94 -30.23
CA MET A 115 19.16 18.87 -29.80
C MET A 115 18.45 17.50 -29.82
N ILE A 116 17.19 17.42 -29.38
CA ILE A 116 16.37 16.21 -29.44
C ILE A 116 16.29 15.71 -30.89
N ALA A 117 15.90 16.57 -31.83
CA ALA A 117 15.80 16.20 -33.24
C ALA A 117 17.14 15.69 -33.81
N ALA A 118 18.26 16.30 -33.41
CA ALA A 118 19.59 15.85 -33.82
C ALA A 118 19.96 14.51 -33.17
N CYS A 119 19.68 14.31 -31.88
CA CYS A 119 19.95 13.06 -31.18
C CYS A 119 19.09 11.91 -31.74
N GLU A 120 17.85 12.15 -32.16
CA GLU A 120 17.01 11.18 -32.86
C GLU A 120 17.59 10.80 -34.23
N GLN A 121 18.05 11.79 -35.01
CA GLN A 121 18.67 11.56 -36.32
C GLN A 121 19.96 10.74 -36.26
N TYR A 122 20.79 10.97 -35.23
CA TYR A 122 22.05 10.25 -35.03
C TYR A 122 21.95 9.06 -34.08
N HIS A 123 20.74 8.69 -33.64
CA HIS A 123 20.47 7.55 -32.74
C HIS A 123 21.26 7.59 -31.42
N LEU A 124 21.39 8.77 -30.80
CA LEU A 124 22.12 8.98 -29.55
C LEU A 124 21.19 8.88 -28.34
N TRP A 125 20.72 7.66 -28.05
CA TRP A 125 19.64 7.40 -27.08
C TRP A 125 19.97 7.80 -25.63
N LEU A 126 21.22 7.62 -25.19
CA LEU A 126 21.64 8.00 -23.83
C LEU A 126 21.56 9.52 -23.62
N VAL A 127 21.99 10.30 -24.61
CA VAL A 127 21.92 11.76 -24.57
C VAL A 127 20.47 12.22 -24.72
N LEU A 128 19.71 11.57 -25.59
CA LEU A 128 18.28 11.85 -25.78
C LEU A 128 17.49 11.69 -24.48
N ARG A 129 17.72 10.61 -23.73
CA ARG A 129 17.15 10.41 -22.38
C ARG A 129 17.44 11.59 -21.46
N VAL A 130 18.71 12.01 -21.38
CA VAL A 130 19.12 13.12 -20.50
C VAL A 130 18.47 14.44 -20.92
N LEU A 131 18.32 14.67 -22.23
CA LEU A 131 17.64 15.84 -22.76
C LEU A 131 16.15 15.85 -22.39
N HIS A 132 15.45 14.72 -22.50
CA HIS A 132 14.04 14.63 -22.08
C HIS A 132 13.87 14.84 -20.57
N ILE A 133 14.75 14.25 -19.75
CA ILE A 133 14.77 14.46 -18.29
C ILE A 133 14.98 15.93 -17.95
N ASN A 134 15.95 16.60 -18.59
CA ASN A 134 16.22 18.02 -18.37
C ASN A 134 15.07 18.93 -18.83
N ASN A 135 14.25 18.46 -19.78
CA ASN A 135 13.06 19.16 -20.25
C ASN A 135 11.79 18.86 -19.43
N GLU A 136 11.91 18.05 -18.37
CA GLU A 136 10.78 17.55 -17.57
C GLU A 136 9.74 16.77 -18.40
N ASP A 137 10.12 16.28 -19.59
CA ASP A 137 9.27 15.43 -20.42
C ASP A 137 9.51 13.96 -20.06
N TRP A 138 8.98 13.58 -18.90
CA TRP A 138 9.15 12.26 -18.32
C TRP A 138 8.55 11.14 -19.19
N LEU A 139 7.48 11.45 -19.94
CA LEU A 139 6.78 10.47 -20.76
C LEU A 139 7.61 10.09 -22.00
N ALA A 140 8.17 11.09 -22.68
CA ALA A 140 9.08 10.85 -23.79
C ALA A 140 10.37 10.16 -23.32
N ALA A 141 10.91 10.56 -22.16
CA ALA A 141 12.07 9.90 -21.55
C ALA A 141 11.82 8.41 -21.30
N ALA A 142 10.71 8.06 -20.64
CA ALA A 142 10.36 6.67 -20.35
C ALA A 142 10.14 5.85 -21.63
N THR A 143 9.44 6.41 -22.61
CA THR A 143 9.20 5.75 -23.90
C THR A 143 10.51 5.47 -24.64
N THR A 144 11.43 6.44 -24.67
CA THR A 144 12.76 6.28 -25.27
C THR A 144 13.56 5.17 -24.58
N MET A 145 13.54 5.13 -23.24
CA MET A 145 14.22 4.10 -22.46
C MET A 145 13.63 2.70 -22.69
N MET A 146 12.31 2.59 -22.89
CA MET A 146 11.66 1.31 -23.19
C MET A 146 11.94 0.81 -24.61
N GLN A 147 11.93 1.71 -25.61
CA GLN A 147 12.18 1.35 -27.00
C GLN A 147 13.65 1.00 -27.25
N HIS A 148 14.57 1.75 -26.63
CA HIS A 148 16.01 1.63 -26.83
C HIS A 148 16.72 1.19 -25.55
N TYR A 149 16.28 0.05 -25.02
CA TYR A 149 16.72 -0.42 -23.71
C TYR A 149 18.19 -0.84 -23.62
N VAL A 150 18.83 -1.18 -24.74
CA VAL A 150 20.23 -1.63 -24.73
C VAL A 150 21.18 -0.47 -24.37
N ASP A 151 20.87 0.74 -24.82
CA ASP A 151 21.79 1.89 -24.73
C ASP A 151 21.35 2.93 -23.70
N ALA A 152 20.04 3.13 -23.53
CA ALA A 152 19.50 4.22 -22.72
C ALA A 152 18.90 3.77 -21.39
N TRP A 153 18.65 2.48 -21.19
CA TRP A 153 17.98 2.02 -19.98
C TRP A 153 18.95 1.87 -18.81
N ASP A 154 18.53 2.43 -17.67
CA ASP A 154 19.18 2.28 -16.38
C ASP A 154 18.05 2.21 -15.35
N HIS A 155 18.07 1.18 -14.52
CA HIS A 155 16.98 0.86 -13.60
C HIS A 155 16.72 1.98 -12.58
N ASP A 156 17.78 2.57 -12.00
CA ASP A 156 17.62 3.59 -10.96
C ASP A 156 17.10 4.91 -11.55
N ILE A 157 17.59 5.27 -12.74
CA ILE A 157 17.12 6.44 -13.47
C ILE A 157 15.68 6.23 -13.92
N TYR A 158 15.34 5.04 -14.43
CA TYR A 158 13.99 4.71 -14.87
C TYR A 158 12.97 4.79 -13.72
N LYS A 159 13.31 4.27 -12.53
CA LYS A 159 12.48 4.42 -11.33
C LYS A 159 12.21 5.89 -11.01
N SER A 160 13.23 6.73 -11.06
CA SER A 160 13.07 8.17 -10.82
C SER A 160 12.13 8.80 -11.84
N VAL A 161 12.31 8.54 -13.14
CA VAL A 161 11.45 9.07 -14.21
C VAL A 161 9.99 8.62 -14.03
N VAL A 162 9.77 7.35 -13.73
CA VAL A 162 8.44 6.77 -13.57
C VAL A 162 7.72 7.25 -12.30
N ASN A 163 8.45 7.51 -11.21
CA ASN A 163 7.88 8.14 -10.01
C ASN A 163 7.26 9.51 -10.31
N HIS A 164 7.84 10.29 -11.22
CA HIS A 164 7.29 11.60 -11.63
C HIS A 164 6.05 11.48 -12.54
N LEU A 165 5.89 10.35 -13.26
CA LEU A 165 4.76 10.10 -14.15
C LEU A 165 3.47 9.71 -13.41
N GLY A 166 3.55 9.30 -12.15
CA GLY A 166 2.38 8.89 -11.36
C GLY A 166 1.69 7.64 -11.95
N SER A 167 0.39 7.73 -12.25
CA SER A 167 -0.46 6.62 -12.72
C SER A 167 -0.61 6.53 -14.25
N SER A 168 0.38 7.03 -15.00
CA SER A 168 0.37 6.99 -16.47
C SER A 168 0.34 5.56 -17.03
N ASP A 169 -0.26 5.37 -18.22
CA ASP A 169 -0.29 4.07 -18.92
C ASP A 169 1.11 3.52 -19.22
N VAL A 170 2.11 4.39 -19.34
CA VAL A 170 3.52 4.01 -19.52
C VAL A 170 4.03 3.15 -18.37
N VAL A 171 3.54 3.38 -17.15
CA VAL A 171 3.92 2.58 -15.97
C VAL A 171 3.43 1.14 -16.12
N TYR A 172 2.20 0.94 -16.59
CA TYR A 172 1.65 -0.38 -16.86
C TYR A 172 2.33 -1.06 -18.05
N ASN A 173 2.66 -0.31 -19.09
CA ASN A 173 3.45 -0.82 -20.23
C ASN A 173 4.88 -1.20 -19.85
N SER A 174 5.40 -0.66 -18.74
CA SER A 174 6.73 -1.03 -18.21
C SER A 174 6.75 -2.45 -17.67
N ILE A 175 5.63 -2.96 -17.15
CA ILE A 175 5.54 -4.30 -16.56
C ILE A 175 5.90 -5.39 -17.59
N PRO A 176 5.27 -5.46 -18.79
CA PRO A 176 5.68 -6.36 -19.86
C PRO A 176 7.16 -6.23 -20.24
N PHE A 177 7.67 -4.99 -20.26
CA PHE A 177 9.06 -4.72 -20.59
C PHE A 177 10.02 -5.31 -19.55
N TYR A 178 9.75 -5.12 -18.26
CA TYR A 178 10.56 -5.71 -17.18
C TYR A 178 10.50 -7.24 -17.18
N ILE A 179 9.33 -7.84 -17.44
CA ILE A 179 9.18 -9.30 -17.55
C ILE A 179 10.03 -9.84 -18.71
N LYS A 180 10.10 -9.14 -19.84
CA LYS A 180 10.87 -9.59 -21.01
C LYS A 180 12.38 -9.38 -20.85
N THR A 181 12.80 -8.27 -20.24
CA THR A 181 14.19 -7.84 -20.20
C THR A 181 14.91 -8.30 -18.93
N SER A 182 14.31 -8.06 -17.76
CA SER A 182 14.94 -8.27 -16.45
C SER A 182 13.92 -8.61 -15.36
N PRO A 183 13.45 -9.87 -15.27
CA PRO A 183 12.41 -10.28 -14.32
C PRO A 183 12.75 -10.00 -12.85
N GLN A 184 14.03 -10.13 -12.47
CA GLN A 184 14.51 -9.93 -11.10
C GLN A 184 14.33 -8.49 -10.57
N LEU A 185 14.28 -7.50 -11.46
CA LEU A 185 14.17 -6.08 -11.08
C LEU A 185 12.72 -5.60 -11.01
N LEU A 186 11.76 -6.45 -11.39
CA LEU A 186 10.34 -6.12 -11.39
C LEU A 186 9.82 -5.85 -9.97
N ASN A 187 10.21 -6.67 -8.99
CA ASN A 187 9.76 -6.49 -7.60
C ASN A 187 10.25 -5.16 -7.02
N ASP A 188 11.50 -4.76 -7.28
CA ASP A 188 12.04 -3.47 -6.84
C ASP A 188 11.32 -2.29 -7.54
N PHE A 189 11.05 -2.42 -8.84
CA PHE A 189 10.27 -1.43 -9.58
C PHE A 189 8.86 -1.26 -9.00
N LEU A 190 8.12 -2.35 -8.81
CA LEU A 190 6.76 -2.32 -8.28
C LEU A 190 6.73 -1.79 -6.82
N ALA A 191 7.74 -2.12 -6.01
CA ALA A 191 7.87 -1.61 -4.64
C ALA A 191 8.07 -0.09 -4.61
N SER A 192 8.90 0.47 -5.52
CA SER A 192 9.08 1.93 -5.60
C SER A 192 7.80 2.68 -5.94
N MET A 193 6.93 2.04 -6.74
CA MET A 193 5.68 2.61 -7.25
C MET A 193 4.45 2.20 -6.41
N PHE A 194 4.67 1.69 -5.20
CA PHE A 194 3.61 1.15 -4.36
C PHE A 194 2.46 2.13 -4.10
N LYS A 195 2.75 3.43 -3.94
CA LYS A 195 1.73 4.46 -3.62
C LYS A 195 0.86 4.83 -4.81
N THR A 196 1.43 4.87 -6.01
CA THR A 196 0.82 5.42 -7.22
C THR A 196 0.14 4.37 -8.09
N LEU A 197 0.54 3.11 -7.98
CA LEU A 197 -0.04 2.00 -8.74
C LEU A 197 -1.38 1.53 -8.15
N ASP A 198 -2.25 1.07 -9.05
CA ASP A 198 -3.42 0.27 -8.72
C ASP A 198 -3.02 -1.23 -8.77
N PRO A 199 -3.03 -1.93 -7.62
CA PRO A 199 -2.66 -3.34 -7.55
C PRO A 199 -3.52 -4.25 -8.44
N GLU A 200 -4.80 -3.93 -8.66
CA GLU A 200 -5.68 -4.77 -9.47
C GLU A 200 -5.28 -4.74 -10.95
N ARG A 201 -4.95 -3.55 -11.46
CA ARG A 201 -4.48 -3.38 -12.84
C ARG A 201 -3.10 -4.02 -13.05
N VAL A 202 -2.19 -3.90 -12.08
CA VAL A 202 -0.88 -4.59 -12.11
C VAL A 202 -1.07 -6.10 -12.21
N LEU A 203 -1.93 -6.66 -11.36
CA LEU A 203 -2.21 -8.10 -11.35
C LEU A 203 -2.76 -8.58 -12.70
N LEU A 204 -3.68 -7.83 -13.32
CA LEU A 204 -4.24 -8.17 -14.63
C LEU A 204 -3.20 -8.18 -15.74
N GLU A 205 -2.28 -7.21 -15.76
CA GLU A 205 -1.22 -7.16 -16.77
C GLU A 205 -0.18 -8.26 -16.57
N VAL A 206 0.16 -8.59 -15.32
CA VAL A 206 1.10 -9.69 -15.02
C VAL A 206 0.46 -11.03 -15.36
N GLN A 207 -0.79 -11.27 -14.99
CA GLN A 207 -1.49 -12.54 -15.23
C GLN A 207 -1.57 -12.92 -16.73
N LYS A 208 -1.57 -11.92 -17.63
CA LYS A 208 -1.54 -12.15 -19.09
C LYS A 208 -0.18 -12.67 -19.58
N LEU A 209 0.91 -12.34 -18.90
CA LEU A 209 2.27 -12.46 -19.41
C LEU A 209 3.13 -13.46 -18.65
N ALA A 210 2.91 -13.60 -17.34
CA ALA A 210 3.70 -14.42 -16.45
C ALA A 210 2.86 -15.02 -15.32
N PRO A 211 3.30 -16.14 -14.71
CA PRO A 211 2.71 -16.65 -13.49
C PRO A 211 2.77 -15.61 -12.36
N VAL A 212 1.73 -15.57 -11.53
CA VAL A 212 1.57 -14.61 -10.41
C VAL A 212 2.69 -14.73 -9.36
N HIS A 213 3.37 -15.88 -9.29
CA HIS A 213 4.52 -16.17 -8.43
C HIS A 213 5.62 -15.09 -8.49
N PHE A 214 5.87 -14.48 -9.65
CA PHE A 214 6.94 -13.48 -9.81
C PHE A 214 6.72 -12.19 -9.00
N ILE A 215 5.46 -11.86 -8.69
CA ILE A 215 5.09 -10.62 -8.00
C ILE A 215 4.65 -10.85 -6.56
N ARG A 216 4.93 -12.03 -5.98
CA ARG A 216 4.54 -12.41 -4.62
C ARG A 216 4.87 -11.32 -3.59
N GLN A 217 6.13 -10.89 -3.53
CA GLN A 217 6.60 -9.90 -2.56
C GLN A 217 5.87 -8.56 -2.69
N TYR A 218 5.53 -8.17 -3.92
CA TYR A 218 4.72 -6.99 -4.18
C TYR A 218 3.26 -7.18 -3.75
N LEU A 219 2.66 -8.34 -4.03
CA LEU A 219 1.27 -8.62 -3.65
C LEU A 219 1.10 -8.71 -2.13
N GLU A 220 2.05 -9.31 -1.41
CA GLU A 220 2.08 -9.33 0.06
C GLU A 220 2.12 -7.91 0.64
N SER A 221 2.94 -7.03 0.04
CA SER A 221 2.96 -5.61 0.42
C SER A 221 1.66 -4.89 0.05
N ALA A 222 1.05 -5.23 -1.09
CA ALA A 222 -0.20 -4.64 -1.58
C ALA A 222 -1.43 -5.13 -0.84
N GLN A 223 -1.30 -6.22 -0.08
CA GLN A 223 -2.37 -6.82 0.69
C GLN A 223 -2.94 -5.86 1.75
N GLU A 224 -2.13 -4.93 2.26
CA GLU A 224 -2.58 -3.86 3.17
C GLU A 224 -3.75 -3.02 2.62
N ARG A 225 -3.87 -2.91 1.29
CA ARG A 225 -4.98 -2.18 0.65
C ARG A 225 -6.29 -2.98 0.60
N ASN A 226 -6.27 -4.25 1.01
CA ASN A 226 -7.41 -5.17 1.07
C ASN A 226 -8.25 -5.19 -0.23
N CYS A 227 -7.58 -5.26 -1.38
CA CYS A 227 -8.24 -5.35 -2.68
C CYS A 227 -8.71 -6.78 -2.96
N ARG A 228 -9.97 -6.94 -3.41
CA ARG A 228 -10.60 -8.26 -3.60
C ARG A 228 -9.80 -9.17 -4.52
N ARG A 229 -9.42 -8.64 -5.69
CA ARG A 229 -8.76 -9.43 -6.73
C ARG A 229 -7.34 -9.83 -6.34
N VAL A 230 -6.65 -8.97 -5.58
CA VAL A 230 -5.32 -9.25 -5.01
C VAL A 230 -5.41 -10.38 -3.99
N ASN A 231 -6.34 -10.29 -3.05
CA ASN A 231 -6.55 -11.33 -2.04
C ASN A 231 -6.92 -12.68 -2.68
N GLU A 232 -7.81 -12.69 -3.68
CA GLU A 232 -8.16 -13.92 -4.41
C GLU A 232 -6.96 -14.51 -5.14
N ALA A 233 -6.16 -13.70 -5.84
CA ALA A 233 -4.97 -14.18 -6.53
C ALA A 233 -3.89 -14.68 -5.57
N LEU A 234 -3.69 -14.00 -4.45
CA LEU A 234 -2.73 -14.39 -3.43
C LEU A 234 -3.17 -15.67 -2.70
N ASN A 235 -4.46 -15.83 -2.42
CA ASN A 235 -5.01 -17.05 -1.83
C ASN A 235 -4.87 -18.24 -2.80
N ASN A 236 -5.14 -18.05 -4.10
CA ASN A 236 -4.89 -19.10 -5.10
C ASN A 236 -3.39 -19.43 -5.19
N LEU A 237 -2.51 -18.44 -5.11
CA LEU A 237 -1.06 -18.66 -5.10
C LEU A 237 -0.62 -19.50 -3.90
N TYR A 238 -1.10 -19.17 -2.69
CA TYR A 238 -0.78 -19.96 -1.49
C TYR A 238 -1.34 -21.38 -1.54
N MET A 239 -2.45 -21.59 -2.26
CA MET A 239 -2.97 -22.93 -2.51
C MET A 239 -2.05 -23.72 -3.45
N ASP A 240 -1.56 -23.10 -4.53
CA ASP A 240 -0.64 -23.74 -5.48
C ASP A 240 0.74 -24.03 -4.85
N GLU A 241 1.21 -23.16 -3.96
CA GLU A 241 2.51 -23.28 -3.25
C GLU A 241 2.43 -24.15 -1.98
N GLU A 242 1.25 -24.62 -1.59
CA GLU A 242 1.02 -25.39 -0.36
C GLU A 242 1.36 -24.63 0.95
N ASP A 243 1.40 -23.28 0.93
CA ASP A 243 1.72 -22.44 2.10
C ASP A 243 0.48 -22.17 2.97
N PHE A 244 0.23 -23.08 3.92
CA PHE A 244 -0.91 -23.02 4.84
C PHE A 244 -0.78 -21.91 5.90
N VAL A 245 0.42 -21.49 6.26
CA VAL A 245 0.63 -20.45 7.29
C VAL A 245 0.32 -19.09 6.71
N ALA A 246 0.85 -18.78 5.54
CA ALA A 246 0.59 -17.53 4.84
C ALA A 246 -0.89 -17.41 4.47
N LEU A 247 -1.52 -18.49 3.98
CA LEU A 247 -2.95 -18.49 3.66
C LEU A 247 -3.82 -18.19 4.89
N ARG A 248 -3.51 -18.80 6.05
CA ARG A 248 -4.26 -18.54 7.29
C ARG A 248 -4.11 -17.09 7.73
N ASN A 249 -2.90 -16.55 7.75
CA ASN A 249 -2.65 -15.16 8.13
C ASN A 249 -3.36 -14.18 7.18
N SER A 250 -3.29 -14.45 5.87
CA SER A 250 -3.97 -13.71 4.81
C SER A 250 -5.48 -13.66 5.06
N VAL A 251 -6.10 -14.82 5.25
CA VAL A 251 -7.54 -14.95 5.47
C VAL A 251 -7.99 -14.29 6.78
N GLU A 252 -7.19 -14.37 7.83
CA GLU A 252 -7.54 -13.83 9.15
C GLU A 252 -7.53 -12.30 9.18
N HIS A 253 -6.54 -11.66 8.53
CA HIS A 253 -6.35 -10.21 8.58
C HIS A 253 -7.09 -9.46 7.47
N PHE A 254 -7.31 -10.08 6.30
CA PHE A 254 -7.88 -9.42 5.13
C PHE A 254 -9.18 -10.11 4.74
N ASP A 255 -10.32 -9.41 4.86
CA ASP A 255 -11.66 -9.98 4.72
C ASP A 255 -12.30 -9.80 3.34
N ASN A 256 -11.72 -8.98 2.46
CA ASN A 256 -12.28 -8.68 1.14
C ASN A 256 -11.88 -9.78 0.13
N PHE A 257 -12.57 -10.92 0.14
CA PHE A 257 -12.43 -11.99 -0.86
C PHE A 257 -13.69 -12.85 -0.90
N ASP A 258 -13.86 -13.66 -1.96
CA ASP A 258 -14.97 -14.63 -2.01
C ASP A 258 -14.72 -15.83 -1.09
N SER A 259 -15.24 -15.74 0.12
CA SER A 259 -15.11 -16.78 1.14
C SER A 259 -15.88 -18.06 0.81
N VAL A 260 -16.89 -17.99 -0.06
CA VAL A 260 -17.70 -19.16 -0.46
C VAL A 260 -16.99 -19.95 -1.54
N GLU A 261 -16.47 -19.27 -2.57
CA GLU A 261 -15.72 -19.93 -3.63
C GLU A 261 -14.41 -20.52 -3.09
N LEU A 262 -13.69 -19.77 -2.24
CA LEU A 262 -12.43 -20.22 -1.66
C LEU A 262 -12.63 -21.46 -0.79
N SER A 263 -13.63 -21.45 0.11
CA SER A 263 -13.90 -22.60 0.98
C SER A 263 -14.27 -23.86 0.19
N ALA A 264 -15.12 -23.75 -0.84
CA ALA A 264 -15.50 -24.87 -1.70
C ALA A 264 -14.31 -25.48 -2.48
N LYS A 265 -13.29 -24.67 -2.81
CA LYS A 265 -12.04 -25.18 -3.42
C LYS A 265 -11.16 -25.87 -2.38
N LEU A 266 -10.97 -25.26 -1.21
CA LEU A 266 -10.14 -25.81 -0.13
C LEU A 266 -10.67 -27.15 0.41
N GLU A 267 -12.00 -27.35 0.39
CA GLU A 267 -12.63 -28.62 0.78
C GLU A 267 -12.22 -29.81 -0.10
N LYS A 268 -11.96 -29.57 -1.39
CA LYS A 268 -11.60 -30.61 -2.36
C LYS A 268 -10.13 -30.97 -2.34
N MET A 269 -9.28 -30.18 -1.67
CA MET A 269 -7.85 -30.43 -1.60
C MET A 269 -7.54 -31.64 -0.71
N GLU A 270 -6.46 -32.37 -1.03
CA GLU A 270 -6.09 -33.60 -0.33
C GLU A 270 -5.45 -33.33 1.04
N LEU A 271 -4.81 -32.16 1.21
CA LEU A 271 -4.15 -31.78 2.46
C LEU A 271 -5.14 -31.35 3.55
N PHE A 272 -4.87 -31.81 4.77
CA PHE A 272 -5.72 -31.61 5.93
C PHE A 272 -5.69 -30.16 6.43
N GLU A 273 -4.56 -29.49 6.27
CA GLU A 273 -4.33 -28.10 6.66
C GLU A 273 -5.23 -27.14 5.87
N PHE A 274 -5.42 -27.38 4.58
CA PHE A 274 -6.35 -26.59 3.75
C PHE A 274 -7.81 -26.80 4.16
N ARG A 275 -8.19 -28.02 4.52
CA ARG A 275 -9.53 -28.33 5.03
C ARG A 275 -9.80 -27.65 6.37
N LYS A 276 -8.79 -27.55 7.24
CA LYS A 276 -8.89 -26.76 8.49
C LYS A 276 -9.13 -25.28 8.22
N ILE A 277 -8.44 -24.70 7.23
CA ILE A 277 -8.65 -23.30 6.82
C ILE A 277 -10.05 -23.11 6.23
N ALA A 278 -10.55 -24.07 5.43
CA ALA A 278 -11.94 -24.06 4.93
C ALA A 278 -12.96 -24.04 6.09
N LEU A 279 -12.71 -24.84 7.12
CA LEU A 279 -13.56 -24.88 8.31
C LEU A 279 -13.54 -23.54 9.08
N PHE A 280 -12.36 -22.95 9.24
CA PHE A 280 -12.20 -21.62 9.83
C PHE A 280 -12.96 -20.54 9.05
N LEU A 281 -12.92 -20.58 7.71
CA LEU A 281 -13.70 -19.69 6.85
C LEU A 281 -15.21 -19.83 7.08
N HIS A 282 -15.72 -21.06 7.17
CA HIS A 282 -17.15 -21.29 7.43
C HIS A 282 -17.58 -20.87 8.83
N ARG A 283 -16.71 -21.03 9.84
CA ARG A 283 -16.91 -20.51 11.21
C ARG A 283 -17.05 -19.00 11.19
N ARG A 284 -16.16 -18.29 10.50
CA ARG A 284 -16.23 -16.82 10.36
C ARG A 284 -17.49 -16.36 9.65
N ASN A 285 -17.93 -17.11 8.63
CA ASN A 285 -19.17 -16.84 7.90
C ASN A 285 -20.45 -17.25 8.64
N LYS A 286 -20.36 -17.72 9.89
CA LYS A 286 -21.48 -18.21 10.72
C LYS A 286 -22.27 -19.37 10.09
N ARG A 287 -21.67 -20.11 9.16
CA ARG A 287 -22.27 -21.30 8.53
C ARG A 287 -21.91 -22.58 9.28
N TYR A 288 -22.26 -22.61 10.57
CA TYR A 288 -21.84 -23.67 11.49
C TYR A 288 -22.35 -25.07 11.09
N ALA A 289 -23.57 -25.18 10.57
CA ALA A 289 -24.15 -26.46 10.15
C ALA A 289 -23.36 -27.10 8.97
N HIS A 290 -22.98 -26.29 7.99
CA HIS A 290 -22.19 -26.77 6.86
C HIS A 290 -20.74 -27.06 7.27
N ALA A 291 -20.15 -26.21 8.11
CA ALA A 291 -18.83 -26.47 8.69
C ALA A 291 -18.79 -27.82 9.40
N ILE A 292 -19.77 -28.12 10.25
CA ILE A 292 -19.81 -29.40 10.98
C ILE A 292 -19.99 -30.59 10.04
N ALA A 293 -20.81 -30.48 9.00
CA ALA A 293 -20.94 -31.54 7.99
C ALA A 293 -19.61 -31.81 7.28
N VAL A 294 -18.91 -30.76 6.86
CA VAL A 294 -17.59 -30.83 6.23
C VAL A 294 -16.54 -31.40 7.21
N ALA A 295 -16.60 -31.04 8.48
CA ALA A 295 -15.71 -31.60 9.50
C ALA A 295 -15.97 -33.09 9.78
N LYS A 296 -17.26 -33.50 9.78
CA LYS A 296 -17.68 -34.91 9.89
C LYS A 296 -17.13 -35.73 8.72
N GLU A 297 -17.24 -35.24 7.49
CA GLU A 297 -16.72 -35.90 6.27
C GLU A 297 -15.18 -36.00 6.29
N ASN A 298 -14.51 -34.95 6.77
CA ASN A 298 -13.05 -34.86 6.82
C ASN A 298 -12.41 -35.48 8.06
N LYS A 299 -13.19 -36.08 8.97
CA LYS A 299 -12.74 -36.67 10.25
C LYS A 299 -11.97 -35.68 11.14
N LEU A 300 -12.27 -34.39 11.01
CA LEU A 300 -11.71 -33.27 11.77
C LEU A 300 -12.47 -33.09 13.09
N PHE A 301 -12.36 -34.06 14.01
CA PHE A 301 -13.25 -34.11 15.17
C PHE A 301 -12.97 -33.03 16.22
N GLN A 302 -11.70 -32.65 16.44
CA GLN A 302 -11.36 -31.56 17.36
C GLN A 302 -11.94 -30.23 16.89
N ASP A 303 -11.72 -29.87 15.62
CA ASP A 303 -12.21 -28.61 15.07
C ASP A 303 -13.75 -28.61 14.95
N ALA A 304 -14.39 -29.76 14.72
CA ALA A 304 -15.86 -29.89 14.77
C ALA A 304 -16.42 -29.55 16.15
N ILE A 305 -15.77 -30.04 17.22
CA ILE A 305 -16.16 -29.80 18.60
C ILE A 305 -16.04 -28.31 18.94
N GLU A 306 -14.91 -27.69 18.62
CA GLU A 306 -14.72 -26.25 18.85
C GLU A 306 -15.71 -25.41 18.02
N THR A 307 -15.98 -25.80 16.76
CA THR A 307 -16.97 -25.15 15.89
C THR A 307 -18.37 -25.19 16.52
N SER A 308 -18.71 -26.32 17.13
CA SER A 308 -20.00 -26.49 17.80
C SER A 308 -20.11 -25.63 19.07
N ALA A 309 -19.02 -25.51 19.85
CA ALA A 309 -18.96 -24.63 21.01
C ALA A 309 -19.12 -23.15 20.61
N GLU A 310 -18.51 -22.73 19.51
CA GLU A 310 -18.66 -21.37 18.96
C GLU A 310 -20.06 -21.08 18.40
N SER A 311 -20.75 -22.10 17.89
CA SER A 311 -22.08 -21.93 17.31
C SER A 311 -23.16 -21.55 18.33
N ALA A 312 -22.93 -21.85 19.61
CA ALA A 312 -23.84 -21.62 20.74
C ALA A 312 -25.29 -22.14 20.52
N ASN A 313 -25.50 -23.06 19.58
CA ASN A 313 -26.82 -23.57 19.23
C ASN A 313 -27.00 -25.03 19.70
N THR A 314 -27.88 -25.23 20.67
CA THR A 314 -28.18 -26.53 21.28
C THR A 314 -28.52 -27.61 20.23
N GLN A 315 -29.27 -27.28 19.18
CA GLN A 315 -29.67 -28.26 18.17
C GLN A 315 -28.48 -28.82 17.36
N ILE A 316 -27.52 -27.95 17.06
CA ILE A 316 -26.33 -28.30 16.27
C ILE A 316 -25.38 -29.16 17.11
N VAL A 317 -25.24 -28.81 18.40
CA VAL A 317 -24.45 -29.60 19.36
C VAL A 317 -25.07 -30.98 19.55
N GLU A 318 -26.40 -31.08 19.65
CA GLU A 318 -27.09 -32.36 19.79
C GLU A 318 -26.92 -33.28 18.57
N ASP A 319 -27.01 -32.74 17.35
CA ASP A 319 -26.77 -33.49 16.10
C ASP A 319 -25.30 -33.93 15.94
N LEU A 320 -24.37 -33.13 16.46
CA LEU A 320 -22.96 -33.53 16.53
C LEU A 320 -22.75 -34.63 17.58
N LEU A 321 -23.45 -34.54 18.73
CA LEU A 321 -23.42 -35.55 19.77
C LEU A 321 -23.94 -36.89 19.26
N ASP A 322 -25.05 -36.91 18.51
CA ASP A 322 -25.61 -38.14 17.93
C ASP A 322 -24.61 -38.86 17.02
N PHE A 323 -23.83 -38.10 16.25
CA PHE A 323 -22.78 -38.65 15.41
C PHE A 323 -21.63 -39.24 16.24
N PHE A 324 -21.15 -38.55 17.27
CA PHE A 324 -20.03 -39.01 18.09
C PHE A 324 -20.34 -40.21 18.97
N VAL A 325 -21.59 -40.34 19.46
CA VAL A 325 -21.95 -41.42 20.37
C VAL A 325 -21.84 -42.79 19.67
N VAL A 326 -22.11 -42.85 18.37
CA VAL A 326 -22.07 -44.08 17.57
C VAL A 326 -20.63 -44.49 17.25
N ASP A 327 -19.87 -43.62 16.57
CA ASP A 327 -18.59 -44.01 15.94
C ASP A 327 -17.34 -43.69 16.77
N HIS A 328 -17.34 -42.65 17.64
CA HIS A 328 -16.12 -42.17 18.32
C HIS A 328 -16.32 -41.81 19.81
N PRO A 329 -16.12 -42.77 20.74
CA PRO A 329 -16.35 -42.56 22.18
C PRO A 329 -15.44 -41.50 22.83
N GLU A 330 -14.24 -41.29 22.30
CA GLU A 330 -13.27 -40.33 22.85
C GLU A 330 -13.67 -38.89 22.53
N CYS A 331 -14.15 -38.64 21.30
CA CYS A 331 -14.65 -37.34 20.87
C CYS A 331 -15.97 -36.97 21.57
N PHE A 332 -16.77 -37.97 21.95
CA PHE A 332 -17.98 -37.76 22.76
C PHE A 332 -17.65 -37.11 24.11
N VAL A 333 -16.64 -37.62 24.83
CA VAL A 333 -16.21 -37.05 26.12
C VAL A 333 -15.71 -35.61 25.93
N SER A 334 -14.85 -35.36 24.94
CA SER A 334 -14.35 -34.01 24.64
C SER A 334 -15.47 -33.04 24.25
N CYS A 335 -16.50 -33.49 23.53
CA CYS A 335 -17.67 -32.70 23.19
C CYS A 335 -18.52 -32.34 24.43
N LEU A 336 -18.67 -33.27 25.38
CA LEU A 336 -19.39 -33.03 26.63
C LEU A 336 -18.74 -31.96 27.51
N TYR A 337 -17.42 -31.91 27.55
CA TYR A 337 -16.68 -30.93 28.35
C TYR A 337 -16.62 -29.55 27.71
N THR A 338 -16.38 -29.48 26.40
CA THR A 338 -16.27 -28.20 25.68
C THR A 338 -17.62 -27.53 25.50
N CYS A 339 -18.70 -28.29 25.32
CA CYS A 339 -20.05 -27.76 25.14
C CYS A 339 -20.90 -27.79 26.43
N TYR A 340 -20.26 -27.81 27.60
CA TYR A 340 -20.92 -27.99 28.91
C TYR A 340 -22.12 -27.06 29.14
N ASP A 341 -21.99 -25.79 28.75
CA ASP A 341 -23.02 -24.77 28.98
C ASP A 341 -24.25 -24.90 28.06
N TYR A 342 -24.09 -25.53 26.89
CA TYR A 342 -25.13 -25.60 25.85
C TYR A 342 -25.89 -26.93 25.83
N LEU A 343 -25.38 -27.94 26.52
CA LEU A 343 -25.94 -29.29 26.58
C LEU A 343 -27.03 -29.38 27.65
N THR A 344 -28.18 -29.96 27.27
CA THR A 344 -29.20 -30.32 28.27
C THR A 344 -28.83 -31.67 28.90
N PRO A 345 -28.74 -31.76 30.24
CA PRO A 345 -28.35 -33.01 30.91
C PRO A 345 -29.27 -34.20 30.60
N GLN A 346 -30.54 -33.93 30.28
CA GLN A 346 -31.51 -34.95 29.89
C GLN A 346 -31.16 -35.59 28.54
N SER A 347 -30.87 -34.78 27.53
CA SER A 347 -30.48 -35.23 26.18
C SER A 347 -29.19 -36.04 26.22
N VAL A 348 -28.20 -35.60 27.01
CA VAL A 348 -26.94 -36.34 27.20
C VAL A 348 -27.18 -37.70 27.88
N MET A 349 -28.07 -37.75 28.88
CA MET A 349 -28.40 -38.99 29.60
C MET A 349 -29.13 -40.00 28.72
N GLU A 350 -30.10 -39.54 27.93
CA GLU A 350 -30.80 -40.39 26.97
C GLU A 350 -29.81 -41.00 25.95
N LYS A 351 -28.96 -40.16 25.35
CA LYS A 351 -28.00 -40.60 24.32
C LYS A 351 -26.91 -41.52 24.88
N ALA A 352 -26.40 -41.26 26.09
CA ALA A 352 -25.41 -42.11 26.76
C ALA A 352 -26.00 -43.47 27.18
N TRP A 353 -27.27 -43.47 27.61
CA TRP A 353 -27.97 -44.67 28.04
C TRP A 353 -28.33 -45.58 26.85
N LEU A 354 -28.90 -45.01 25.78
CA LEU A 354 -29.27 -45.75 24.57
C LEU A 354 -28.08 -46.49 23.95
N ASN A 355 -26.90 -45.86 23.98
CA ASN A 355 -25.69 -46.41 23.37
C ASN A 355 -24.82 -47.22 24.35
N LYS A 356 -25.30 -47.48 25.58
CA LYS A 356 -24.59 -48.26 26.61
C LYS A 356 -23.19 -47.72 26.94
N ARG A 357 -23.00 -46.40 26.92
CA ARG A 357 -21.71 -45.72 27.20
C ARG A 357 -21.84 -44.73 28.37
N THR A 358 -22.63 -45.07 29.36
CA THR A 358 -22.83 -44.26 30.58
C THR A 358 -21.53 -43.99 31.32
N ASP A 359 -20.60 -44.95 31.33
CA ASP A 359 -19.35 -44.86 32.08
C ASP A 359 -18.45 -43.69 31.61
N LEU A 360 -18.50 -43.37 30.30
CA LEU A 360 -17.77 -42.26 29.70
C LEU A 360 -18.40 -40.89 30.02
N ALA A 361 -19.71 -40.85 30.28
CA ALA A 361 -20.45 -39.63 30.62
C ALA A 361 -20.53 -39.36 32.13
N MET A 362 -20.16 -40.33 32.98
CA MET A 362 -20.23 -40.19 34.45
C MET A 362 -19.47 -38.98 35.01
N PRO A 363 -18.25 -38.65 34.55
CA PRO A 363 -17.54 -37.45 35.00
C PRO A 363 -18.31 -36.14 34.71
N TYR A 364 -19.00 -36.05 33.57
CA TYR A 364 -19.88 -34.92 33.23
C TYR A 364 -21.07 -34.87 34.19
N PHE A 365 -21.74 -36.00 34.45
CA PHE A 365 -22.88 -36.04 35.37
C PHE A 365 -22.50 -35.67 36.81
N ILE A 366 -21.32 -36.07 37.29
CA ILE A 366 -20.84 -35.70 38.63
C ILE A 366 -20.71 -34.17 38.74
N GLN A 367 -20.12 -33.52 37.72
CA GLN A 367 -19.98 -32.06 37.69
C GLN A 367 -21.35 -31.36 37.62
N VAL A 368 -22.27 -31.85 36.78
CA VAL A 368 -23.63 -31.31 36.66
C VAL A 368 -24.39 -31.40 37.99
N ILE A 369 -24.33 -32.55 38.66
CA ILE A 369 -24.95 -32.75 39.97
C ILE A 369 -24.33 -31.84 41.03
N GLN A 370 -23.00 -31.68 41.03
CA GLN A 370 -22.30 -30.78 41.95
C GLN A 370 -22.71 -29.32 41.74
N ASP A 371 -22.82 -28.87 40.48
CA ASP A 371 -23.24 -27.51 40.15
C ASP A 371 -24.70 -27.26 40.50
N TYR A 372 -25.61 -28.20 40.20
CA TYR A 372 -27.00 -28.10 40.63
C TYR A 372 -27.12 -28.06 42.15
N THR A 373 -26.39 -28.92 42.86
CA THR A 373 -26.39 -28.94 44.32
C THR A 373 -25.85 -27.63 44.89
N THR A 374 -24.77 -27.09 44.32
CA THR A 374 -24.16 -25.83 44.76
C THR A 374 -25.08 -24.64 44.46
N LYS A 375 -25.73 -24.60 43.28
CA LYS A 375 -26.72 -23.56 42.93
C LYS A 375 -27.94 -23.65 43.83
N LEU A 376 -28.45 -24.85 44.12
CA LEU A 376 -29.55 -25.07 45.05
C LEU A 376 -29.19 -24.58 46.46
N LEU A 377 -28.03 -24.93 46.99
CA LEU A 377 -27.55 -24.48 48.29
C LEU A 377 -27.38 -22.95 48.35
N ARG A 378 -26.90 -22.32 47.27
CA ARG A 378 -26.82 -20.85 47.17
C ARG A 378 -28.20 -20.20 47.14
N LEU A 379 -29.13 -20.75 46.37
CA LEU A 379 -30.52 -20.27 46.30
C LEU A 379 -31.22 -20.42 47.66
N GLU A 380 -31.10 -21.59 48.28
CA GLU A 380 -31.63 -21.86 49.62
C GLU A 380 -31.07 -20.86 50.63
N LYS A 381 -29.74 -20.65 50.65
CA LYS A 381 -29.10 -19.67 51.52
C LYS A 381 -29.59 -18.24 51.25
N SER A 382 -29.71 -17.85 49.97
CA SER A 382 -30.23 -16.53 49.61
C SER A 382 -31.69 -16.33 50.03
N MET A 383 -32.51 -17.38 49.93
CA MET A 383 -33.90 -17.37 50.36
C MET A 383 -34.01 -17.32 51.89
N THR A 384 -33.17 -18.06 52.61
CA THR A 384 -33.14 -18.00 54.08
C THR A 384 -32.64 -16.65 54.58
N ASP A 385 -31.63 -16.06 53.94
CA ASP A 385 -31.09 -14.74 54.30
C ASP A 385 -32.09 -13.63 53.96
N ALA A 386 -32.80 -13.72 52.82
CA ALA A 386 -33.91 -12.83 52.48
C ALA A 386 -35.08 -12.96 53.45
N GLN A 387 -35.40 -14.18 53.89
CA GLN A 387 -36.46 -14.44 54.84
C GLN A 387 -36.09 -14.03 56.28
N GLN A 388 -34.81 -14.14 56.65
CA GLN A 388 -34.28 -13.65 57.92
C GLN A 388 -34.23 -12.13 57.95
N SER A 389 -33.70 -11.48 56.91
CA SER A 389 -33.70 -10.01 56.80
C SER A 389 -35.10 -9.41 56.76
N ALA A 390 -36.07 -10.07 56.10
CA ALA A 390 -37.48 -9.69 56.16
C ALA A 390 -38.07 -9.82 57.57
N LYS A 391 -37.70 -10.89 58.32
CA LYS A 391 -38.10 -11.07 59.72
C LYS A 391 -37.42 -10.07 60.67
N GLU A 392 -36.18 -9.69 60.39
CA GLU A 392 -35.43 -8.69 61.16
C GLU A 392 -35.97 -7.28 60.91
N ALA A 393 -36.32 -6.96 59.67
CA ALA A 393 -37.02 -5.73 59.30
C ALA A 393 -38.41 -5.63 59.96
N ALA A 394 -39.13 -6.76 60.08
CA ALA A 394 -40.41 -6.83 60.78
C ALA A 394 -40.29 -6.78 62.32
N ARG A 395 -39.09 -7.02 62.89
CA ARG A 395 -38.82 -7.00 64.33
C ARG A 395 -38.27 -5.68 64.87
N ARG A 396 -37.94 -4.70 64.03
CA ARG A 396 -37.55 -3.35 64.48
C ARG A 396 -38.79 -2.55 64.91
N PRO A 397 -38.99 -2.21 66.20
CA PRO A 397 -40.02 -1.28 66.63
C PRO A 397 -39.62 0.15 66.24
N GLY A 398 -40.57 0.95 65.76
CA GLY A 398 -40.33 2.35 65.34
C GLY A 398 -39.88 3.27 66.48
N PRO A 399 -39.31 4.45 66.17
CA PRO A 399 -38.75 5.37 67.17
C PRO A 399 -39.86 6.02 68.02
N LEU A 400 -39.73 5.94 69.35
CA LEU A 400 -40.46 6.79 70.28
C LEU A 400 -39.98 8.24 70.14
N HIS A 401 -40.88 9.18 69.82
CA HIS A 401 -40.93 10.47 70.53
C HIS A 401 -42.26 11.22 70.36
N ALA A 402 -42.75 11.67 71.52
CA ALA A 402 -43.58 12.84 71.82
C ALA A 402 -45.08 12.82 71.48
N ALA A 403 -45.85 12.81 72.58
CA ALA A 403 -47.26 13.13 72.71
C ALA A 403 -47.71 14.40 71.98
N THR A 404 -48.90 14.40 71.36
CA THR A 404 -50.12 15.05 71.90
C THR A 404 -51.28 15.00 70.89
N ASN A 405 -52.45 14.58 71.40
CA ASN A 405 -53.83 14.85 70.98
C ASN A 405 -54.46 14.24 69.70
N ASP A 406 -55.50 13.43 69.98
CA ASP A 406 -56.80 13.28 69.30
C ASP A 406 -56.97 12.29 68.11
N PRO A 407 -58.20 11.72 67.91
CA PRO A 407 -58.37 10.27 67.88
C PRO A 407 -58.72 9.68 66.50
N LEU A 408 -58.52 8.36 66.41
CA LEU A 408 -59.17 7.33 65.57
C LEU A 408 -60.05 7.79 64.38
N MET A 409 -59.76 7.30 63.16
CA MET A 409 -60.78 6.83 62.21
C MET A 409 -60.22 5.76 61.23
N ILE A 410 -60.92 4.63 61.17
CA ILE A 410 -60.87 3.60 60.11
C ILE A 410 -61.61 4.14 58.88
N GLN A 411 -61.07 4.04 57.66
CA GLN A 411 -61.87 3.67 56.47
C GLN A 411 -61.00 3.33 55.23
N ALA A 412 -61.34 2.20 54.62
CA ALA A 412 -61.32 1.81 53.20
C ALA A 412 -60.48 2.60 52.17
N GLY A 413 -59.78 1.86 51.29
CA GLY A 413 -59.27 2.37 50.01
C GLY A 413 -60.42 2.76 49.04
N PRO A 414 -60.20 2.90 47.72
CA PRO A 414 -58.98 2.73 46.90
C PRO A 414 -58.67 3.96 46.01
N ALA A 415 -57.55 3.94 45.27
CA ALA A 415 -57.43 4.40 43.87
C ALA A 415 -55.98 4.79 43.53
N ASN A 416 -55.45 4.16 42.48
CA ASN A 416 -54.40 4.71 41.63
C ASN A 416 -54.88 6.06 41.04
N PRO A 417 -54.00 7.04 40.77
CA PRO A 417 -53.23 6.98 39.53
C PRO A 417 -51.83 7.65 39.55
N MET A 418 -51.06 7.31 38.53
CA MET A 418 -50.00 8.09 37.85
C MET A 418 -49.52 9.43 38.45
N GLY A 419 -48.19 9.57 38.50
CA GLY A 419 -47.50 10.68 37.82
C GLY A 419 -46.72 11.66 38.71
N GLY A 420 -45.44 11.91 38.33
CA GLY A 420 -44.64 13.09 38.72
C GLY A 420 -43.77 12.89 39.98
N ALA A 421 -42.48 12.55 39.88
CA ALA A 421 -41.34 13.41 39.55
C ALA A 421 -40.97 14.46 40.65
N VAL A 422 -39.82 14.19 41.32
CA VAL A 422 -38.79 15.10 41.91
C VAL A 422 -39.18 16.13 43.00
N PRO A 423 -38.26 16.74 43.81
CA PRO A 423 -36.79 16.57 43.96
C PRO A 423 -36.25 16.52 45.43
N MET A 424 -34.94 16.17 45.57
CA MET A 424 -33.81 16.73 46.40
C MET A 424 -34.06 17.59 47.67
N PRO A 425 -33.11 17.75 48.65
CA PRO A 425 -31.64 17.70 48.51
C PRO A 425 -30.78 17.10 49.67
N MET A 426 -29.54 16.72 49.32
CA MET A 426 -28.18 16.92 49.92
C MET A 426 -28.04 17.56 51.34
N PRO A 427 -26.89 17.44 52.09
CA PRO A 427 -25.49 17.25 51.60
C PRO A 427 -24.48 16.42 52.46
N MET A 428 -23.47 15.84 51.78
CA MET A 428 -21.98 15.90 51.94
C MET A 428 -21.28 15.84 53.34
N PRO A 429 -20.05 15.24 53.44
CA PRO A 429 -18.83 15.99 53.08
C PRO A 429 -17.60 15.21 52.50
N MET A 430 -16.95 15.87 51.52
CA MET A 430 -15.49 16.15 51.29
C MET A 430 -14.45 15.01 51.43
N MET A 431 -13.35 14.91 50.67
CA MET A 431 -12.64 15.80 49.73
C MET A 431 -11.67 14.91 48.91
N GLY A 432 -11.51 15.16 47.61
CA GLY A 432 -10.54 14.48 46.75
C GLY A 432 -9.78 15.49 45.88
N GLY A 433 -8.45 15.40 45.90
CA GLY A 433 -7.52 16.25 45.14
C GLY A 433 -7.20 15.71 43.74
N ALA A 434 -7.14 16.62 42.79
CA ALA A 434 -6.77 16.50 41.37
C ALA A 434 -5.21 16.43 41.19
N PRO A 435 -4.58 16.43 39.99
CA PRO A 435 -5.13 16.80 38.67
C PRO A 435 -4.70 15.98 37.44
N GLN A 436 -5.46 16.14 36.36
CA GLN A 436 -5.13 15.74 35.00
C GLN A 436 -4.99 17.01 34.15
N GLY A 437 -3.80 17.26 33.60
CA GLY A 437 -3.51 18.39 32.71
C GLY A 437 -3.06 17.86 31.34
N ASN A 438 -3.92 18.01 30.33
CA ASN A 438 -3.62 17.67 28.94
C ASN A 438 -3.15 18.92 28.19
N TYR A 439 -1.97 18.81 27.59
CA TYR A 439 -1.35 19.77 26.67
C TYR A 439 -2.07 19.77 25.31
N GLY A 440 -2.30 20.95 24.74
CA GLY A 440 -2.75 21.14 23.36
C GLY A 440 -2.86 22.61 23.00
N SER A 441 -1.81 23.15 22.40
CA SER A 441 -1.65 24.54 21.95
C SER A 441 -2.18 24.76 20.50
N PRO A 442 -2.13 25.96 19.88
CA PRO A 442 -3.33 26.66 19.40
C PRO A 442 -3.36 26.93 17.87
N PRO A 443 -4.48 27.44 17.32
CA PRO A 443 -4.46 28.21 16.07
C PRO A 443 -4.45 29.73 16.32
N LEU A 444 -3.62 30.43 15.55
CA LEU A 444 -3.64 31.88 15.31
C LEU A 444 -4.90 32.29 14.53
N PHE A 445 -5.51 33.44 14.86
CA PHE A 445 -5.65 34.63 13.98
C PHE A 445 -6.59 35.70 14.58
N GLY A 446 -6.19 36.98 14.46
CA GLY A 446 -7.01 38.20 14.65
C GLY A 446 -7.18 38.63 16.11
N GLU A 447 -7.06 39.88 16.55
CA GLU A 447 -7.02 41.21 15.92
C GLU A 447 -6.41 42.20 16.94
N GLY A 448 -5.99 43.39 16.49
CA GLY A 448 -6.22 44.62 17.25
C GLY A 448 -5.17 45.06 18.27
N ARG A 449 -4.27 45.94 17.84
CA ARG A 449 -3.80 47.09 18.66
C ARG A 449 -5.02 48.01 18.95
N PRO A 450 -5.07 48.79 20.06
CA PRO A 450 -4.08 49.83 20.36
C PRO A 450 -3.79 50.14 21.84
N PHE A 451 -2.79 51.02 21.99
CA PHE A 451 -2.23 51.69 23.18
C PHE A 451 -1.10 50.97 23.91
#